data_AF-A0A2S7K758-F1
#
_entry.id   AF-A0A2S7K758-F1
#
_cell.length_a   1.000
_cell.length_b   1.000
_cell.length_c   1.000
_cell.angle_alpha   90.00
_cell.angle_beta   90.00
_cell.angle_gamma   90.00
#
_symmetry.space_group_name_H-M   'P 1'
#
loop_
_entity.id
_entity.type
_entity.pdbx_description
1 polymer ?
#
loop_
_entity_poly.entity_id
_entity_poly.type
_entity_poly.pdbx_seq_one_letter_code
_entity_poly.pdbx_strand_id
1 'polypeptide(L)'
;MHETDDFQFAPRRVTKALLGGKQSAKPQNSLTGPNKVLPGAKVGYMMPRKSKSIGLALATLILAGCVHGGATAPFCRGNALAWVREAEESIDFQERYNAFDRQMTSLIAELENRKRVGPDEVEAYDAALYRQAQETIELLSGLLPLIGTENGDPDLSELADRIYVRELDIPEASDAETMMRVAFAAESLDAFPDAGKRVISFLTDLDFARNLLAAAASGHATPAEQDALRELPRMLLETYQQDFRPTLEITIYGAHLTDLSTRLAAQLRLICTERETTLVIVAQSAADQEKIRYD
;
A
#
# COMPACT_ATOMS: atom_id res chain seq x y z
N MET A 1 10.68 -8.70 -26.71
CA MET A 1 11.06 -7.30 -26.41
C MET A 1 10.05 -6.81 -25.38
N HIS A 2 10.43 -6.86 -24.11
CA HIS A 2 9.64 -6.26 -23.03
C HIS A 2 10.02 -4.79 -22.97
N GLU A 3 9.00 -3.95 -23.11
CA GLU A 3 9.07 -2.51 -22.91
C GLU A 3 8.77 -2.29 -21.42
N THR A 4 9.81 -1.99 -20.66
CA THR A 4 9.72 -1.57 -19.25
C THR A 4 9.48 -0.08 -19.23
N ASP A 5 8.26 0.33 -18.90
CA ASP A 5 7.95 1.72 -18.57
C ASP A 5 8.45 2.01 -17.15
N ASP A 6 9.56 2.76 -17.08
CA ASP A 6 10.04 3.42 -15.86
C ASP A 6 9.04 4.50 -15.43
N PHE A 7 8.17 4.20 -14.46
CA PHE A 7 7.34 5.19 -13.80
C PHE A 7 7.96 5.60 -12.46
N GLN A 8 8.63 6.76 -12.46
CA GLN A 8 9.01 7.47 -11.25
C GLN A 8 7.76 7.92 -10.49
N PHE A 9 7.51 7.33 -9.32
CA PHE A 9 6.55 7.84 -8.35
C PHE A 9 7.17 9.02 -7.60
N ALA A 10 6.75 10.23 -7.96
CA ALA A 10 6.78 11.38 -7.07
C ALA A 10 5.33 11.74 -6.75
N PRO A 11 4.98 12.08 -5.49
CA PRO A 11 3.64 12.52 -5.14
C PRO A 11 3.24 13.71 -6.02
N ARG A 12 2.29 13.48 -6.93
CA ARG A 12 1.79 14.45 -7.89
C ARG A 12 0.89 15.46 -7.17
N ARG A 13 1.47 16.40 -6.41
CA ARG A 13 0.94 17.78 -6.18
C ARG A 13 1.72 18.62 -5.17
N VAL A 14 2.69 18.08 -4.42
CA VAL A 14 3.45 18.88 -3.42
C VAL A 14 4.67 19.61 -4.03
N THR A 15 5.09 19.24 -5.24
CA THR A 15 6.27 19.83 -5.90
C THR A 15 6.16 21.33 -6.18
N LYS A 16 4.95 21.90 -6.21
CA LYS A 16 4.75 23.33 -6.45
C LYS A 16 4.89 24.19 -5.19
N ALA A 17 4.73 23.60 -4.00
CA ALA A 17 4.95 24.29 -2.73
C ALA A 17 6.42 24.23 -2.27
N LEU A 18 7.16 23.18 -2.69
CA LEU A 18 8.56 22.95 -2.28
C LEU A 18 9.61 23.69 -3.12
N LEU A 19 9.24 24.29 -4.26
CA LEU A 19 10.15 25.02 -5.14
C LEU A 19 9.88 26.53 -5.10
N GLY A 20 10.13 27.14 -3.95
CA GLY A 20 10.14 28.59 -3.78
C GLY A 20 11.33 29.25 -4.48
N GLY A 21 11.14 29.69 -5.73
CA GLY A 21 12.08 30.53 -6.47
C GLY A 21 11.44 31.87 -6.85
N LYS A 22 11.81 32.94 -6.13
CA LYS A 22 11.48 34.34 -6.44
C LYS A 22 11.81 34.69 -7.90
N GLN A 23 10.90 35.36 -8.62
CA GLN A 23 11.27 36.47 -9.50
C GLN A 23 10.11 37.43 -9.74
N SER A 24 10.46 38.72 -9.64
CA SER A 24 9.64 39.91 -9.65
C SER A 24 9.29 40.38 -11.07
N ALA A 25 8.12 41.03 -11.19
CA ALA A 25 7.63 42.00 -12.20
C ALA A 25 8.67 42.61 -13.20
N LYS A 26 8.41 42.93 -14.48
CA LYS A 26 7.24 43.54 -15.19
C LYS A 26 7.47 43.44 -16.76
N PRO A 27 6.54 43.93 -17.63
CA PRO A 27 6.33 43.47 -19.03
C PRO A 27 7.00 44.31 -20.13
N GLN A 28 7.07 43.79 -21.37
CA GLN A 28 7.05 44.60 -22.60
C GLN A 28 6.79 43.81 -23.91
N ASN A 29 6.34 44.57 -24.91
CA ASN A 29 5.67 44.28 -26.17
C ASN A 29 6.47 43.58 -27.31
N SER A 30 5.72 42.80 -28.11
CA SER A 30 5.58 42.83 -29.59
C SER A 30 6.70 42.41 -30.58
N LEU A 31 6.22 41.71 -31.63
CA LEU A 31 6.58 41.71 -33.07
C LEU A 31 7.51 40.61 -33.66
N THR A 32 6.93 39.97 -34.70
CA THR A 32 7.52 39.49 -35.99
C THR A 32 8.37 38.21 -36.05
N GLY A 33 7.92 37.23 -36.88
CA GLY A 33 8.69 36.04 -37.32
C GLY A 33 9.64 36.33 -38.50
N PRO A 34 9.91 35.41 -39.47
CA PRO A 34 9.99 33.94 -39.47
C PRO A 34 11.36 33.39 -40.01
N ASN A 35 11.51 32.06 -40.03
CA ASN A 35 12.44 31.23 -40.83
C ASN A 35 13.97 31.39 -40.67
N LYS A 36 14.65 30.29 -40.26
CA LYS A 36 15.88 29.80 -40.92
C LYS A 36 16.20 28.34 -40.55
N VAL A 37 16.70 27.64 -41.57
CA VAL A 37 17.03 26.21 -41.68
C VAL A 37 18.39 25.89 -41.03
N LEU A 38 18.46 24.70 -40.39
CA LEU A 38 19.56 23.75 -40.06
C LEU A 38 21.00 24.07 -40.52
N PRO A 39 22.07 23.67 -39.76
CA PRO A 39 22.53 22.27 -39.77
C PRO A 39 23.19 21.77 -38.46
N GLY A 40 23.54 20.47 -38.48
CA GLY A 40 23.81 19.65 -37.31
C GLY A 40 25.11 19.93 -36.55
N ALA A 41 25.11 19.47 -35.31
CA ALA A 41 26.29 19.33 -34.47
C ALA A 41 26.34 17.89 -33.93
N LYS A 42 27.38 17.17 -34.35
CA LYS A 42 27.86 15.95 -33.70
C LYS A 42 28.44 16.35 -32.34
N VAL A 43 28.04 15.67 -31.28
CA VAL A 43 28.83 15.60 -30.04
C VAL A 43 28.95 14.13 -29.67
N GLY A 44 30.16 13.60 -29.82
CA GLY A 44 30.52 12.27 -29.36
C GLY A 44 30.80 12.28 -27.87
N TYR A 45 30.51 11.18 -27.20
CA TYR A 45 31.08 10.86 -25.90
C TYR A 45 31.48 9.38 -25.86
N MET A 46 32.53 9.17 -25.07
CA MET A 46 33.47 8.07 -25.10
C MET A 46 32.89 6.77 -24.56
N MET A 47 33.30 5.66 -25.16
CA MET A 47 33.37 4.38 -24.46
C MET A 47 34.55 4.39 -23.46
N PRO A 48 34.42 3.72 -22.31
CA PRO A 48 35.52 3.01 -21.71
C PRO A 48 35.41 1.50 -22.01
N ARG A 49 36.48 0.96 -22.60
CA ARG A 49 36.74 -0.47 -22.72
C ARG A 49 37.27 -1.02 -21.37
N LYS A 50 36.66 -2.13 -20.96
CA LYS A 50 37.23 -3.32 -20.29
C LYS A 50 38.21 -3.09 -19.11
N SER A 51 37.75 -3.49 -17.92
CA SER A 51 38.58 -4.28 -16.99
C SER A 51 37.79 -5.51 -16.57
N LYS A 52 38.49 -6.64 -16.51
CA LYS A 52 37.98 -7.98 -16.21
C LYS A 52 37.98 -8.23 -14.69
N SER A 53 37.15 -9.21 -14.31
CA SER A 53 37.29 -10.12 -13.16
C SER A 53 37.15 -9.53 -11.75
N ILE A 54 36.05 -9.91 -11.10
CA ILE A 54 35.83 -10.47 -9.74
C ILE A 54 34.28 -10.53 -9.68
N GLY A 55 33.61 -11.67 -9.60
CA GLY A 55 33.84 -12.78 -8.68
C GLY A 55 32.62 -12.84 -7.77
N LEU A 56 31.68 -13.71 -8.14
CA LEU A 56 30.72 -14.44 -7.31
C LEU A 56 30.72 -14.08 -5.80
N ALA A 57 29.66 -13.43 -5.33
CA ALA A 57 29.26 -13.27 -3.93
C ALA A 57 27.88 -12.58 -3.94
N LEU A 58 26.79 -13.01 -3.30
CA LEU A 58 26.62 -13.92 -2.18
C LEU A 58 25.17 -14.47 -2.29
N ALA A 59 24.98 -15.67 -2.83
CA ALA A 59 23.75 -16.44 -2.63
C ALA A 59 24.03 -17.40 -1.48
N THR A 60 24.09 -16.83 -0.26
CA THR A 60 24.26 -17.59 0.97
C THR A 60 23.11 -17.26 1.90
N LEU A 61 21.99 -17.93 1.66
CA LEU A 61 21.01 -18.25 2.68
C LEU A 61 20.71 -19.74 2.53
N ILE A 62 21.70 -20.53 2.97
CA ILE A 62 21.61 -21.98 3.12
C ILE A 62 21.37 -22.25 4.60
N LEU A 63 20.27 -22.95 4.88
CA LEU A 63 20.08 -23.90 5.99
C LEU A 63 20.36 -23.37 7.41
N ALA A 64 19.36 -22.70 7.97
CA ALA A 64 19.07 -22.77 9.42
C ALA A 64 17.57 -22.61 9.66
N GLY A 65 16.79 -23.44 8.99
CA GLY A 65 15.35 -23.56 9.18
C GLY A 65 14.98 -24.91 8.62
N CYS A 66 14.90 -25.90 9.50
CA CYS A 66 14.61 -27.27 9.17
C CYS A 66 13.46 -27.36 8.16
N VAL A 67 13.60 -28.33 7.25
CA VAL A 67 12.52 -29.06 6.60
C VAL A 67 11.48 -29.42 7.68
N HIS A 68 10.59 -28.49 8.00
CA HIS A 68 9.32 -28.80 8.62
C HIS A 68 8.45 -29.21 7.45
N GLY A 69 8.20 -30.51 7.35
CA GLY A 69 7.37 -31.10 6.33
C GLY A 69 6.13 -30.25 6.11
N GLY A 70 5.84 -29.97 4.84
CA GLY A 70 4.75 -29.12 4.39
C GLY A 70 3.41 -29.52 4.98
N ALA A 71 3.13 -29.01 6.17
CA ALA A 71 1.79 -28.94 6.69
C ALA A 71 1.11 -27.85 5.85
N THR A 72 0.45 -28.24 4.75
CA THR A 72 -0.57 -27.40 4.14
C THR A 72 -1.45 -26.87 5.26
N ALA A 73 -1.56 -25.55 5.34
CA ALA A 73 -2.23 -24.88 6.45
C ALA A 73 -3.63 -25.47 6.65
N PRO A 74 -4.13 -25.61 7.89
CA PRO A 74 -5.34 -26.38 8.19
C PRO A 74 -6.56 -25.95 7.38
N PHE A 75 -6.66 -24.66 7.02
CA PHE A 75 -7.73 -24.12 6.17
C PHE A 75 -7.65 -24.57 4.69
N CYS A 76 -6.49 -24.97 4.19
CA CYS A 76 -6.33 -25.54 2.84
C CYS A 76 -6.69 -27.04 2.79
N ARG A 77 -6.87 -27.71 3.93
CA ARG A 77 -7.22 -29.14 4.04
C ARG A 77 -8.70 -29.32 4.39
N GLY A 78 -9.62 -28.70 3.66
CA GLY A 78 -11.04 -28.82 4.02
C GLY A 78 -12.00 -28.05 3.14
N ASN A 79 -13.26 -27.99 3.57
CA ASN A 79 -14.26 -27.16 2.93
C ASN A 79 -14.08 -25.70 3.36
N ALA A 80 -13.44 -24.89 2.51
CA ALA A 80 -13.21 -23.47 2.75
C ALA A 80 -14.47 -22.70 3.18
N LEU A 81 -15.66 -23.05 2.64
CA LEU A 81 -16.91 -22.37 3.03
C LEU A 81 -17.32 -22.68 4.47
N ALA A 82 -17.14 -23.92 4.91
CA ALA A 82 -17.43 -24.29 6.29
C ALA A 82 -16.48 -23.58 7.27
N TRP A 83 -15.19 -23.52 6.90
CA TRP A 83 -14.17 -22.82 7.67
C TRP A 83 -14.44 -21.31 7.78
N VAL A 84 -14.79 -20.65 6.66
CA VAL A 84 -15.14 -19.22 6.66
C VAL A 84 -16.34 -18.94 7.56
N ARG A 85 -17.40 -19.76 7.46
CA ARG A 85 -18.60 -19.58 8.29
C ARG A 85 -18.31 -19.73 9.78
N GLU A 86 -17.43 -20.65 10.16
CA GLU A 86 -16.97 -20.79 11.54
C GLU A 86 -16.17 -19.54 11.97
N ALA A 87 -15.27 -19.04 11.11
CA ALA A 87 -14.49 -17.84 11.40
C ALA A 87 -15.35 -16.57 11.54
N GLU A 88 -16.42 -16.43 10.74
CA GLU A 88 -17.38 -15.33 10.80
C GLU A 88 -18.14 -15.23 12.12
N GLU A 89 -18.24 -16.32 12.90
CA GLU A 89 -18.80 -16.25 14.25
C GLU A 89 -17.99 -15.32 15.18
N SER A 90 -16.72 -15.09 14.85
CA SER A 90 -15.79 -14.25 15.61
C SER A 90 -15.34 -12.97 14.87
N ILE A 91 -15.61 -12.87 13.57
CA ILE A 91 -15.10 -11.80 12.71
C ILE A 91 -16.25 -11.20 11.91
N ASP A 92 -16.73 -10.04 12.37
CA ASP A 92 -17.76 -9.26 11.69
C ASP A 92 -17.09 -8.13 10.88
N PHE A 93 -16.87 -8.38 9.58
CA PHE A 93 -16.30 -7.38 8.66
C PHE A 93 -17.20 -6.17 8.47
N GLN A 94 -18.53 -6.34 8.56
CA GLN A 94 -19.45 -5.24 8.41
C GLN A 94 -19.36 -4.29 9.60
N GLU A 95 -19.33 -4.80 10.83
CA GLU A 95 -19.17 -3.95 12.00
C GLU A 95 -17.79 -3.30 12.08
N ARG A 96 -16.72 -4.03 11.74
CA ARG A 96 -15.37 -3.48 11.64
C ARG A 96 -15.31 -2.34 10.62
N TYR A 97 -15.95 -2.52 9.47
CA TYR A 97 -16.06 -1.47 8.46
C TYR A 97 -16.86 -0.28 8.95
N ASN A 98 -18.01 -0.49 9.58
CA ASN A 98 -18.81 0.61 10.12
C ASN A 98 -18.04 1.42 11.18
N ALA A 99 -17.26 0.75 12.04
CA ALA A 99 -16.40 1.41 13.01
C ALA A 99 -15.31 2.25 12.31
N PHE A 100 -14.60 1.65 11.35
CA PHE A 100 -13.60 2.34 10.54
C PHE A 100 -14.20 3.53 9.77
N ASP A 101 -15.35 3.36 9.12
CA ASP A 101 -16.01 4.39 8.29
C ASP A 101 -16.41 5.62 9.12
N ARG A 102 -16.96 5.37 10.31
CA ARG A 102 -17.26 6.42 11.29
C ARG A 102 -16.01 7.16 11.74
N GLN A 103 -14.96 6.43 12.10
CA GLN A 103 -13.71 7.03 12.58
C GLN A 103 -13.02 7.85 11.48
N MET A 104 -12.90 7.31 10.26
CA MET A 104 -12.29 8.00 9.13
C MET A 104 -13.06 9.27 8.76
N THR A 105 -14.39 9.20 8.76
CA THR A 105 -15.25 10.38 8.52
C THR A 105 -15.05 11.44 9.62
N SER A 106 -14.94 11.02 10.88
CA SER A 106 -14.64 11.91 12.00
C SER A 106 -13.27 12.57 11.88
N LEU A 107 -12.22 11.79 11.55
CA LEU A 107 -10.86 12.29 11.36
C LEU A 107 -10.82 13.36 10.27
N ILE A 108 -11.46 13.12 9.13
CA ILE A 108 -11.51 14.10 8.03
C ILE A 108 -12.24 15.39 8.47
N ALA A 109 -13.34 15.26 9.23
CA ALA A 109 -14.06 16.42 9.75
C ALA A 109 -13.22 17.24 10.73
N GLU A 110 -12.50 16.58 11.64
CA GLU A 110 -11.61 17.25 12.60
C GLU A 110 -10.39 17.89 11.91
N LEU A 111 -9.82 17.25 10.89
CA LEU A 111 -8.80 17.86 10.04
C LEU A 111 -9.31 19.14 9.35
N GLU A 112 -10.58 19.17 8.92
CA GLU A 112 -11.17 20.40 8.36
C GLU A 112 -11.36 21.48 9.44
N ASN A 113 -11.78 21.08 10.65
CA ASN A 113 -11.95 21.98 11.79
C ASN A 113 -10.62 22.58 12.27
N ARG A 114 -9.52 21.86 12.13
CA ARG A 114 -8.15 22.35 12.42
C ARG A 114 -7.81 23.68 11.74
N LYS A 115 -8.40 23.99 10.58
CA LYS A 115 -8.19 25.27 9.89
C LYS A 115 -8.68 26.48 10.69
N ARG A 116 -9.55 26.26 11.66
CA ARG A 116 -10.17 27.30 12.51
C ARG A 116 -9.55 27.40 13.90
N VAL A 117 -8.65 26.47 14.25
CA VAL A 117 -8.01 26.42 15.57
C VAL A 117 -6.96 27.53 15.67
N GLY A 118 -6.99 28.26 16.78
CA GLY A 118 -6.05 29.35 17.06
C GLY A 118 -4.63 28.83 17.39
N PRO A 119 -3.60 29.68 17.28
CA PRO A 119 -2.20 29.28 17.50
C PRO A 119 -1.94 28.76 18.93
N ASP A 120 -2.71 29.20 19.92
CA ASP A 120 -2.52 28.82 21.32
C ASP A 120 -3.06 27.42 21.65
N GLU A 121 -3.96 26.87 20.81
CA GLU A 121 -4.61 25.56 21.02
C GLU A 121 -4.13 24.52 20.00
N VAL A 122 -3.34 24.95 19.01
CA VAL A 122 -3.04 24.20 17.80
C VAL A 122 -2.25 22.92 18.07
N GLU A 123 -1.29 22.97 19.01
CA GLU A 123 -0.41 21.86 19.34
C GLU A 123 -1.20 20.72 20.02
N ALA A 124 -2.04 21.07 21.00
CA ALA A 124 -2.91 20.11 21.68
C ALA A 124 -3.92 19.49 20.70
N TYR A 125 -4.42 20.27 19.75
CA TYR A 125 -5.32 19.80 18.70
C TYR A 125 -4.61 18.86 17.72
N ASP A 126 -3.39 19.19 17.28
CA ASP A 126 -2.58 18.36 16.38
C ASP A 126 -2.22 17.02 17.06
N ALA A 127 -1.93 17.01 18.37
CA ALA A 127 -1.75 15.79 19.14
C ALA A 127 -3.02 14.94 19.27
N ALA A 128 -4.21 15.57 19.34
CA ALA A 128 -5.48 14.84 19.33
C ALA A 128 -5.77 14.21 17.95
N LEU A 129 -5.52 14.96 16.87
CA LEU A 129 -5.64 14.45 15.49
C LEU A 129 -4.69 13.30 15.22
N TYR A 130 -3.44 13.39 15.70
CA TYR A 130 -2.48 12.30 15.56
C TYR A 130 -2.98 11.01 16.21
N ARG A 131 -3.51 11.07 17.43
CA ARG A 131 -4.12 9.91 18.10
C ARG A 131 -5.32 9.36 17.33
N GLN A 132 -6.20 10.22 16.81
CA GLN A 132 -7.33 9.79 15.99
C GLN A 132 -6.87 9.10 14.70
N ALA A 133 -5.78 9.56 14.08
CA ALA A 133 -5.19 8.90 12.91
C ALA A 133 -4.64 7.51 13.26
N GLN A 134 -3.97 7.37 14.41
CA GLN A 134 -3.52 6.05 14.90
C GLN A 134 -4.70 5.11 15.17
N GLU A 135 -5.76 5.58 15.84
CA GLU A 135 -6.99 4.81 16.06
C GLU A 135 -7.66 4.39 14.73
N THR A 136 -7.64 5.27 13.72
CA THR A 136 -8.17 4.97 12.38
C THR A 136 -7.40 3.83 11.72
N ILE A 137 -6.07 3.85 11.84
CA ILE A 137 -5.19 2.82 11.28
C ILE A 137 -5.35 1.50 12.04
N GLU A 138 -5.57 1.55 13.35
CA GLU A 138 -5.85 0.34 14.15
C GLU A 138 -7.18 -0.30 13.72
N LEU A 139 -8.23 0.50 13.50
CA LEU A 139 -9.49 -0.03 12.95
C LEU A 139 -9.30 -0.61 11.53
N LEU A 140 -8.43 0.00 10.72
CA LEU A 140 -8.07 -0.51 9.40
C LEU A 140 -7.32 -1.86 9.48
N SER A 141 -6.48 -2.06 10.49
CA SER A 141 -5.78 -3.34 10.75
C SER A 141 -6.76 -4.49 11.07
N GLY A 142 -7.95 -4.16 11.56
CA GLY A 142 -9.06 -5.10 11.73
C GLY A 142 -9.68 -5.57 10.40
N LEU A 143 -9.52 -4.81 9.31
CA LEU A 143 -10.06 -5.12 7.99
C LEU A 143 -9.00 -5.73 7.05
N LEU A 144 -7.80 -5.15 7.05
CA LEU A 144 -6.73 -5.50 6.13
C LEU A 144 -5.55 -6.15 6.88
N PRO A 145 -4.76 -7.02 6.22
CA PRO A 145 -3.66 -7.74 6.84
C PRO A 145 -2.41 -6.87 6.98
N LEU A 146 -2.51 -5.81 7.81
CA LEU A 146 -1.40 -4.95 8.17
C LEU A 146 -0.42 -5.71 9.07
N ILE A 147 0.87 -5.63 8.74
CA ILE A 147 1.96 -6.16 9.55
C ILE A 147 2.51 -5.02 10.41
N GLY A 148 2.81 -5.30 11.67
CA GLY A 148 3.44 -4.32 12.54
C GLY A 148 4.90 -4.08 12.14
N THR A 149 5.35 -2.84 12.25
CA THR A 149 6.78 -2.48 12.25
C THR A 149 7.49 -3.11 13.45
N GLU A 150 8.81 -2.96 13.54
CA GLU A 150 9.60 -3.38 14.72
C GLU A 150 9.08 -2.76 16.03
N ASN A 151 8.40 -1.61 15.95
CA ASN A 151 7.83 -0.92 17.10
C ASN A 151 6.39 -1.37 17.43
N GLY A 152 5.82 -2.28 16.63
CA GLY A 152 4.44 -2.76 16.77
C GLY A 152 3.38 -1.86 16.11
N ASP A 153 3.77 -0.73 15.53
CA ASP A 153 2.86 0.15 14.79
C ASP A 153 2.48 -0.48 13.45
N PRO A 154 1.20 -0.43 13.00
CA PRO A 154 0.83 -0.95 11.70
C PRO A 154 1.59 -0.27 10.54
N ASP A 155 2.14 -1.08 9.64
CA ASP A 155 2.88 -0.64 8.47
C ASP A 155 1.98 -0.61 7.21
N LEU A 156 1.54 0.59 6.86
CA LEU A 156 0.73 0.83 5.67
C LEU A 156 1.55 0.73 4.37
N SER A 157 2.83 1.06 4.41
CA SER A 157 3.72 1.03 3.25
C SER A 157 4.00 -0.40 2.83
N GLU A 158 4.29 -1.28 3.80
CA GLU A 158 4.48 -2.70 3.56
C GLU A 158 3.25 -3.34 2.89
N LEU A 159 2.04 -3.02 3.36
CA LEU A 159 0.82 -3.52 2.70
C LEU A 159 0.67 -2.94 1.28
N ALA A 160 0.96 -1.66 1.09
CA ALA A 160 0.88 -1.04 -0.24
C ALA A 160 1.86 -1.71 -1.24
N ASP A 161 3.08 -2.01 -0.81
CA ASP A 161 4.09 -2.70 -1.60
C ASP A 161 3.66 -4.13 -1.94
N ARG A 162 3.14 -4.87 -0.95
CA ARG A 162 2.56 -6.20 -1.15
C ARG A 162 1.41 -6.20 -2.16
N ILE A 163 0.52 -5.21 -2.09
CA ILE A 163 -0.55 -5.06 -3.09
C ILE A 163 0.05 -4.77 -4.48
N TYR A 164 1.08 -3.92 -4.55
CA TYR A 164 1.73 -3.53 -5.80
C TYR A 164 2.38 -4.73 -6.51
N VAL A 165 3.11 -5.58 -5.77
CA VAL A 165 3.72 -6.80 -6.32
C VAL A 165 2.76 -7.99 -6.38
N ARG A 166 1.49 -7.81 -5.96
CA ARG A 166 0.46 -8.86 -5.85
C ARG A 166 0.85 -10.01 -4.93
N GLU A 167 1.61 -9.71 -3.89
CA GLU A 167 2.02 -10.63 -2.86
C GLU A 167 1.32 -10.25 -1.55
N LEU A 168 0.01 -10.52 -1.49
CA LEU A 168 -0.70 -10.62 -0.20
C LEU A 168 -0.26 -11.91 0.48
N ASP A 169 1.02 -11.94 0.86
CA ASP A 169 1.75 -13.09 1.35
C ASP A 169 1.00 -13.84 2.46
N ILE A 170 1.24 -15.16 2.54
CA ILE A 170 0.75 -16.04 3.61
C ILE A 170 1.96 -16.54 4.42
N PRO A 171 2.66 -15.67 5.16
CA PRO A 171 3.74 -16.13 6.02
C PRO A 171 3.10 -16.81 7.23
N GLU A 172 2.99 -18.14 7.18
CA GLU A 172 2.68 -19.01 8.33
C GLU A 172 1.39 -18.69 9.12
N ALA A 173 0.54 -17.78 8.61
CA ALA A 173 -0.70 -17.36 9.23
C ALA A 173 -1.56 -18.59 9.48
N SER A 174 -1.62 -18.99 10.75
CA SER A 174 -2.33 -20.17 11.20
C SER A 174 -3.61 -19.81 11.93
N ASP A 175 -3.78 -18.54 12.31
CA ASP A 175 -4.97 -18.05 12.95
C ASP A 175 -6.05 -17.61 11.93
N ALA A 176 -7.30 -17.81 12.32
CA ALA A 176 -8.44 -17.56 11.44
C ALA A 176 -8.62 -16.09 11.09
N GLU A 177 -8.25 -15.18 12.01
CA GLU A 177 -8.43 -13.74 11.83
C GLU A 177 -7.52 -13.19 10.74
N THR A 178 -6.24 -13.51 10.78
CA THR A 178 -5.30 -13.12 9.73
C THR A 178 -5.70 -13.66 8.37
N MET A 179 -6.11 -14.93 8.30
CA MET A 179 -6.53 -15.54 7.04
C MET A 179 -7.81 -14.93 6.46
N MET A 180 -8.78 -14.60 7.31
CA MET A 180 -9.98 -13.89 6.88
C MET A 180 -9.66 -12.48 6.37
N ARG A 181 -8.74 -11.75 7.02
CA ARG A 181 -8.28 -10.43 6.54
C ARG A 181 -7.54 -10.51 5.21
N VAL A 182 -6.72 -11.54 5.00
CA VAL A 182 -6.06 -11.78 3.70
C VAL A 182 -7.09 -12.06 2.61
N ALA A 183 -8.07 -12.94 2.88
CA ALA A 183 -9.15 -13.23 1.94
C ALA A 183 -10.00 -12.00 1.63
N PHE A 184 -10.29 -11.18 2.63
CA PHE A 184 -11.03 -9.93 2.49
C PHE A 184 -10.25 -8.89 1.68
N ALA A 185 -8.94 -8.78 1.90
CA ALA A 185 -8.07 -7.92 1.11
C ALA A 185 -8.03 -8.39 -0.36
N ALA A 186 -7.83 -9.69 -0.60
CA ALA A 186 -7.86 -10.25 -1.96
C ALA A 186 -9.20 -9.97 -2.67
N GLU A 187 -10.33 -10.19 -1.99
CA GLU A 187 -11.66 -9.86 -2.51
C GLU A 187 -11.79 -8.36 -2.83
N SER A 188 -11.23 -7.49 -1.99
CA SER A 188 -11.24 -6.05 -2.20
C SER A 188 -10.40 -5.62 -3.41
N LEU A 189 -9.28 -6.30 -3.67
CA LEU A 189 -8.47 -6.04 -4.85
C LEU A 189 -9.14 -6.52 -6.15
N ASP A 190 -10.05 -7.48 -6.06
CA ASP A 190 -10.84 -8.01 -7.17
C ASP A 190 -12.17 -7.28 -7.39
N ALA A 191 -12.58 -6.39 -6.47
CA ALA A 191 -13.88 -5.74 -6.48
C ALA A 191 -14.21 -5.04 -7.81
N PHE A 192 -13.22 -4.39 -8.44
CA PHE A 192 -13.34 -3.78 -9.77
C PHE A 192 -11.95 -3.44 -10.37
N PRO A 193 -11.86 -3.09 -11.68
CA PRO A 193 -10.58 -2.72 -12.30
C PRO A 193 -9.89 -1.56 -11.59
N ASP A 194 -8.58 -1.65 -11.41
CA ASP A 194 -7.76 -0.65 -10.69
C ASP A 194 -8.04 -0.52 -9.17
N ALA A 195 -8.83 -1.40 -8.55
CA ALA A 195 -9.06 -1.38 -7.10
C ALA A 195 -7.73 -1.38 -6.31
N GLY A 196 -6.74 -2.17 -6.72
CA GLY A 196 -5.41 -2.15 -6.07
C GLY A 196 -4.72 -0.79 -6.10
N LYS A 197 -4.78 -0.05 -7.21
CA LYS A 197 -4.19 1.30 -7.29
C LYS A 197 -4.90 2.28 -6.36
N ARG A 198 -6.21 2.13 -6.23
CA ARG A 198 -7.07 2.95 -5.36
C ARG A 198 -6.79 2.69 -3.88
N VAL A 199 -6.69 1.41 -3.50
CA VAL A 199 -6.28 1.02 -2.15
C VAL A 199 -4.88 1.55 -1.84
N ILE A 200 -3.89 1.35 -2.71
CA ILE A 200 -2.53 1.86 -2.53
C ILE A 200 -2.51 3.38 -2.33
N SER A 201 -3.28 4.12 -3.15
CA SER A 201 -3.34 5.58 -3.08
C SER A 201 -3.87 6.04 -1.72
N PHE A 202 -4.94 5.43 -1.23
CA PHE A 202 -5.48 5.73 0.09
C PHE A 202 -4.51 5.36 1.23
N LEU A 203 -3.89 4.17 1.18
CA LEU A 203 -2.93 3.76 2.21
C LEU A 203 -1.75 4.73 2.29
N THR A 204 -1.26 5.19 1.14
CA THR A 204 -0.15 6.15 1.06
C THR A 204 -0.54 7.52 1.60
N ASP A 205 -1.73 8.03 1.26
CA ASP A 205 -2.21 9.31 1.76
C ASP A 205 -2.50 9.27 3.27
N LEU A 206 -3.04 8.15 3.78
CA LEU A 206 -3.26 7.95 5.21
C LEU A 206 -1.95 7.88 5.99
N ASP A 207 -0.95 7.17 5.46
CA ASP A 207 0.39 7.14 6.07
C ASP A 207 1.06 8.51 6.07
N PHE A 208 0.97 9.22 4.95
CA PHE A 208 1.46 10.59 4.85
C PHE A 208 0.78 11.51 5.87
N ALA A 209 -0.54 11.41 6.03
CA ALA A 209 -1.28 12.16 7.03
C ALA A 209 -0.84 11.83 8.46
N ARG A 210 -0.66 10.55 8.79
CA ARG A 210 -0.13 10.10 10.10
C ARG A 210 1.23 10.75 10.37
N ASN A 211 2.15 10.69 9.41
CA ASN A 211 3.51 11.18 9.57
C ASN A 211 3.56 12.71 9.71
N LEU A 212 2.75 13.44 8.94
CA LEU A 212 2.61 14.89 9.10
C LEU A 212 2.04 15.27 10.46
N LEU A 213 1.01 14.56 10.93
CA LEU A 213 0.41 14.79 12.23
C LEU A 213 1.38 14.47 13.38
N ALA A 214 2.22 13.45 13.23
CA ALA A 214 3.29 13.14 14.20
C ALA A 214 4.30 14.30 14.29
N ALA A 215 4.73 14.83 13.15
CA ALA A 215 5.63 15.98 13.09
C ALA A 215 5.00 17.25 13.71
N ALA A 216 3.70 17.46 13.46
CA ALA A 216 2.94 18.58 14.02
C ALA A 216 2.79 18.46 15.54
N ALA A 217 2.38 17.28 16.03
CA ALA A 217 2.17 16.99 17.44
C ALA A 217 3.46 17.05 18.27
N SER A 218 4.62 16.83 17.64
CA SER A 218 5.93 16.95 18.28
C SER A 218 6.53 18.37 18.22
N GLY A 219 5.82 19.33 17.59
CA GLY A 219 6.31 20.70 17.41
C GLY A 219 7.49 20.81 16.42
N HIS A 220 7.75 19.75 15.65
CA HIS A 220 8.88 19.67 14.70
C HIS A 220 8.47 19.87 13.24
N ALA A 221 7.18 20.11 12.96
CA ALA A 221 6.70 20.38 11.62
C ALA A 221 7.35 21.64 11.02
N THR A 222 7.99 21.46 9.87
CA THR A 222 8.51 22.53 9.01
C THR A 222 7.38 23.40 8.46
N PRO A 223 7.68 24.64 7.99
CA PRO A 223 6.66 25.48 7.36
C PRO A 223 5.94 24.81 6.18
N ALA A 224 6.67 24.01 5.38
CA ALA A 224 6.08 23.28 4.26
C ALA A 224 5.13 22.17 4.73
N GLU A 225 5.45 21.48 5.82
CA GLU A 225 4.58 20.47 6.43
C GLU A 225 3.34 21.11 7.06
N GLN A 226 3.48 22.28 7.69
CA GLN A 226 2.35 23.05 8.20
C GLN A 226 1.39 23.51 7.09
N ASP A 227 1.93 23.87 5.92
CA ASP A 227 1.11 24.17 4.74
C ASP A 227 0.43 22.89 4.21
N ALA A 228 1.13 21.75 4.20
CA ALA A 228 0.58 20.47 3.76
C ALA A 228 -0.57 19.98 4.67
N LEU A 229 -0.51 20.21 5.99
CA LEU A 229 -1.60 19.92 6.94
C LEU A 229 -2.93 20.57 6.53
N ARG A 230 -2.91 21.71 5.83
CA ARG A 230 -4.12 22.41 5.38
C ARG A 230 -4.80 21.70 4.21
N GLU A 231 -4.05 20.93 3.43
CA GLU A 231 -4.53 20.18 2.28
C GLU A 231 -4.92 18.73 2.63
N LEU A 232 -4.46 18.22 3.77
CA LEU A 232 -4.78 16.87 4.25
C LEU A 232 -6.26 16.49 4.24
N PRO A 233 -7.20 17.30 4.76
CA PRO A 233 -8.61 16.90 4.77
C PRO A 233 -9.14 16.70 3.35
N ARG A 234 -8.72 17.54 2.39
CA ARG A 234 -9.11 17.38 0.99
C ARG A 234 -8.52 16.13 0.38
N MET A 235 -7.22 15.89 0.58
CA MET A 235 -6.50 14.73 0.07
C MET A 235 -7.15 13.43 0.56
N LEU A 236 -7.29 13.29 1.88
CA LEU A 236 -7.89 12.11 2.50
C LEU A 236 -9.36 11.94 2.10
N LEU A 237 -10.14 13.01 2.03
CA LEU A 237 -11.53 12.94 1.58
C LEU A 237 -11.62 12.39 0.14
N GLU A 238 -10.76 12.86 -0.75
CA GLU A 238 -10.72 12.44 -2.15
C GLU A 238 -10.39 10.94 -2.27
N THR A 239 -9.27 10.49 -1.71
CA THR A 239 -8.87 9.07 -1.79
C THR A 239 -9.74 8.15 -0.93
N TYR A 240 -10.28 8.61 0.18
CA TYR A 240 -11.20 7.80 0.95
C TYR A 240 -12.56 7.65 0.24
N GLN A 241 -13.23 8.75 -0.10
CA GLN A 241 -14.60 8.68 -0.62
C GLN A 241 -14.68 8.18 -2.06
N GLN A 242 -13.70 8.50 -2.89
CA GLN A 242 -13.75 8.18 -4.32
C GLN A 242 -13.05 6.85 -4.64
N ASP A 243 -12.08 6.45 -3.83
CA ASP A 243 -11.22 5.31 -4.12
C ASP A 243 -11.43 4.16 -3.12
N PHE A 244 -11.16 4.39 -1.84
CA PHE A 244 -11.11 3.30 -0.86
C PHE A 244 -12.48 2.84 -0.36
N ARG A 245 -13.35 3.78 0.04
CA ARG A 245 -14.69 3.48 0.56
C ARG A 245 -15.53 2.66 -0.43
N PRO A 246 -15.61 3.01 -1.73
CA PRO A 246 -16.37 2.20 -2.69
C PRO A 246 -15.81 0.78 -2.82
N THR A 247 -14.49 0.62 -2.69
CA THR A 247 -13.84 -0.70 -2.70
C THR A 247 -14.34 -1.56 -1.55
N LEU A 248 -14.31 -1.04 -0.31
CA LEU A 248 -14.81 -1.76 0.86
C LEU A 248 -16.33 -2.01 0.80
N GLU A 249 -17.11 -1.01 0.36
CA GLU A 249 -18.57 -1.16 0.23
C GLU A 249 -18.94 -2.26 -0.77
N ILE A 250 -18.24 -2.34 -1.91
CA ILE A 250 -18.45 -3.42 -2.89
C ILE A 250 -18.01 -4.77 -2.32
N THR A 251 -16.88 -4.85 -1.61
CA THR A 251 -16.44 -6.09 -0.96
C THR A 251 -17.50 -6.59 0.03
N ILE A 252 -17.99 -5.72 0.90
CA ILE A 252 -18.88 -6.09 2.02
C ILE A 252 -20.29 -6.36 1.52
N TYR A 253 -20.87 -5.41 0.79
CA TYR A 253 -22.27 -5.45 0.38
C TYR A 253 -22.48 -6.17 -0.96
N GLY A 254 -21.41 -6.36 -1.73
CA GLY A 254 -21.43 -7.04 -3.01
C GLY A 254 -22.02 -6.19 -4.14
N ALA A 255 -21.64 -6.55 -5.37
CA ALA A 255 -22.38 -6.14 -6.58
C ALA A 255 -23.41 -7.19 -7.04
N HIS A 256 -23.42 -8.40 -6.47
CA HIS A 256 -24.15 -9.57 -6.99
C HIS A 256 -24.70 -10.51 -5.90
N LEU A 257 -25.65 -11.38 -6.29
CA LEU A 257 -26.49 -12.32 -5.50
C LEU A 257 -25.76 -13.35 -4.60
N THR A 258 -24.46 -13.20 -4.36
CA THR A 258 -23.66 -14.07 -3.49
C THR A 258 -23.37 -13.37 -2.17
N ASP A 259 -23.36 -14.11 -1.06
CA ASP A 259 -22.94 -13.60 0.24
C ASP A 259 -21.42 -13.45 0.34
N LEU A 260 -20.96 -12.59 1.26
CA LEU A 260 -19.54 -12.33 1.52
C LEU A 260 -18.78 -13.63 1.86
N SER A 261 -19.35 -14.49 2.71
CA SER A 261 -18.74 -15.76 3.13
C SER A 261 -18.37 -16.64 1.93
N THR A 262 -19.27 -16.73 0.95
CA THR A 262 -19.04 -17.50 -0.28
C THR A 262 -17.91 -16.92 -1.11
N ARG A 263 -17.79 -15.59 -1.19
CA ARG A 263 -16.71 -14.91 -1.92
C ARG A 263 -15.36 -15.08 -1.21
N LEU A 264 -15.32 -14.87 0.11
CA LEU A 264 -14.11 -15.12 0.91
C LEU A 264 -13.64 -16.57 0.82
N ALA A 265 -14.57 -17.53 0.83
CA ALA A 265 -14.24 -18.94 0.65
C ALA A 265 -13.66 -19.24 -0.75
N ALA A 266 -14.09 -18.51 -1.79
CA ALA A 266 -13.51 -18.61 -3.12
C ALA A 266 -12.09 -18.05 -3.14
N GLN A 267 -11.85 -16.88 -2.53
CA GLN A 267 -10.52 -16.28 -2.42
C GLN A 267 -9.56 -17.21 -1.67
N LEU A 268 -9.95 -17.77 -0.52
CA LEU A 268 -9.13 -18.73 0.22
C LEU A 268 -8.75 -19.96 -0.62
N ARG A 269 -9.63 -20.45 -1.49
CA ARG A 269 -9.32 -21.57 -2.39
C ARG A 269 -8.29 -21.19 -3.45
N LEU A 270 -8.40 -19.99 -4.03
CA LEU A 270 -7.42 -19.48 -5.00
C LEU A 270 -6.04 -19.36 -4.33
N ILE A 271 -6.00 -18.71 -3.18
CA ILE A 271 -4.82 -18.55 -2.32
C ILE A 271 -4.18 -19.91 -1.99
N CYS A 272 -4.95 -20.91 -1.59
CA CYS A 272 -4.44 -22.26 -1.35
C CYS A 272 -3.87 -22.93 -2.61
N THR A 273 -4.53 -22.77 -3.76
CA THR A 273 -4.12 -23.38 -5.04
C THR A 273 -2.81 -22.79 -5.56
N GLU A 274 -2.66 -21.47 -5.45
CA GLU A 274 -1.42 -20.77 -5.81
C GLU A 274 -0.26 -21.26 -4.94
N ARG A 275 -0.48 -21.42 -3.64
CA ARG A 275 0.53 -21.95 -2.71
C ARG A 275 0.96 -23.37 -3.05
N GLU A 276 0.01 -24.27 -3.32
CA GLU A 276 0.33 -25.64 -3.72
C GLU A 276 1.19 -25.66 -4.98
N THR A 277 0.87 -24.82 -5.95
CA THR A 277 1.64 -24.68 -7.20
C THR A 277 3.06 -24.18 -6.93
N THR A 278 3.22 -23.14 -6.10
CA THR A 278 4.54 -22.61 -5.72
C THR A 278 5.40 -23.66 -5.00
N LEU A 279 4.81 -24.42 -4.07
CA LEU A 279 5.53 -25.48 -3.36
C LEU A 279 6.01 -26.59 -4.31
N VAL A 280 5.21 -26.97 -5.30
CA VAL A 280 5.62 -27.95 -6.32
C VAL A 280 6.79 -27.43 -7.14
N ILE A 281 6.75 -26.17 -7.59
CA ILE A 281 7.83 -25.55 -8.38
C ILE A 281 9.14 -25.49 -7.57
N VAL A 282 9.07 -25.09 -6.30
CA VAL A 282 10.23 -25.03 -5.40
C VAL A 282 10.81 -26.42 -5.16
N ALA A 283 9.95 -27.42 -4.90
CA ALA A 283 10.39 -28.81 -4.70
C ALA A 283 11.08 -29.38 -5.95
N GLN A 284 10.52 -29.13 -7.14
CA GLN A 284 11.14 -29.52 -8.42
C GLN A 284 12.48 -28.83 -8.64
N SER A 285 12.55 -27.52 -8.40
CA SER A 285 13.79 -26.73 -8.56
C SER A 285 14.89 -27.20 -7.60
N ALA A 286 14.54 -27.58 -6.36
CA ALA A 286 15.49 -28.15 -5.40
C ALA A 286 16.00 -29.53 -5.84
N ALA A 287 15.11 -30.39 -6.33
CA ALA A 287 15.49 -31.71 -6.85
C ALA A 287 16.40 -31.61 -8.08
N ASP A 288 16.15 -30.66 -8.98
CA ASP A 288 16.99 -30.40 -10.16
C ASP A 288 18.37 -29.84 -9.78
N GLN A 289 18.44 -28.96 -8.77
CA GLN A 289 19.72 -28.46 -8.25
C GLN A 289 20.54 -29.56 -7.57
N GLU A 290 19.88 -30.48 -6.86
CA GLU A 290 20.54 -31.63 -6.25
C GLU A 290 21.11 -32.55 -7.33
N LYS A 291 20.35 -32.81 -8.39
CA LYS A 291 20.80 -33.62 -9.54
C LYS A 291 22.03 -33.02 -10.24
N ILE A 292 22.06 -31.71 -10.46
CA ILE A 292 23.20 -31.00 -11.05
C ILE A 292 24.45 -31.04 -10.16
N ARG A 293 24.29 -31.16 -8.83
CA ARG A 293 25.42 -31.23 -7.89
C ARG A 293 26.09 -32.62 -7.87
N TYR A 294 25.38 -33.68 -8.28
CA TYR A 294 25.85 -35.06 -8.25
C TYR A 294 26.32 -35.61 -9.61
N ASP A 295 26.14 -34.85 -10.70
CA ASP A 295 26.69 -35.10 -12.04
C ASP A 295 28.00 -34.31 -12.27
#